data_AF-A0A0A1F9Z1-F1
#
_entry.id   AF-A0A0A1F9Z1-F1
#
_cell.length_a   1.000
_cell.length_b   1.000
_cell.length_c   1.000
_cell.angle_alpha   90.00
_cell.angle_beta   90.00
_cell.angle_gamma   90.00
#
_symmetry.space_group_name_H-M   'P 1'
#
loop_
_entity.id
_entity.type
_entity.pdbx_description
1 polymer ?
#
loop_
_entity_poly.entity_id
_entity_poly.type
_entity_poly.pdbx_seq_one_letter_code
_entity_poly.pdbx_strand_id
1 'polypeptide(L)' 'MYTTRLVDTVYVLHAFQKKTQATPKSDIELARSRLAHLMKGKK' A
#
# COMPACT_ATOMS: atom_id res chain seq x y z
N MET A 1 -12.80 33.19 3.26
CA MET A 1 -12.05 32.34 2.31
C MET A 1 -11.40 31.22 3.09
N TYR A 2 -11.81 29.97 2.88
CA TYR A 2 -11.09 28.79 3.39
C TYR A 2 -11.26 27.64 2.40
N THR A 3 -10.21 27.34 1.65
CA THR A 3 -10.17 26.28 0.64
C THR A 3 -9.55 25.01 1.25
N THR A 4 -10.21 23.87 1.08
CA THR A 4 -9.74 22.56 1.54
C THR A 4 -8.74 21.93 0.57
N ARG A 5 -7.66 21.35 1.13
CA ARG A 5 -6.67 20.46 0.48
C ARG A 5 -7.08 19.00 0.70
N LEU A 6 -6.59 17.97 0.03
CA LEU A 6 -5.79 17.72 -1.19
C LEU A 6 -6.12 16.25 -1.53
N VAL A 7 -5.80 15.80 -2.74
CA VAL A 7 -6.11 14.47 -3.28
C VAL A 7 -5.49 13.31 -2.46
N ASP A 8 -6.18 12.81 -1.44
CA ASP A 8 -5.69 11.68 -0.62
C ASP A 8 -6.11 10.34 -1.23
N THR A 9 -5.47 9.97 -2.34
CA THR A 9 -5.70 8.66 -2.97
C THR A 9 -4.98 7.57 -2.19
N VAL A 10 -5.74 6.68 -1.54
CA VAL A 10 -5.22 5.50 -0.86
C VAL A 10 -5.06 4.35 -1.86
N TYR A 11 -3.82 3.88 -2.05
CA TYR A 11 -3.53 2.70 -2.87
C TYR A 11 -3.41 1.46 -1.99
N VAL A 12 -4.42 0.58 -2.08
CA VAL A 12 -4.38 -0.73 -1.40
C VAL A 12 -3.58 -1.71 -2.27
N LEU A 13 -2.36 -2.02 -1.84
CA LEU A 13 -1.42 -2.87 -2.58
C LEU A 13 -1.64 -4.37 -2.34
N HIS A 14 -2.14 -4.73 -1.17
CA HIS A 14 -2.38 -6.11 -0.77
C HIS A 14 -3.36 -6.17 0.40
N ALA A 15 -4.35 -7.04 0.31
CA ALA A 15 -5.22 -7.41 1.41
C ALA A 15 -5.04 -8.91 1.68
N PHE A 16 -4.82 -9.28 2.93
CA PHE A 16 -4.66 -10.67 3.33
C PHE A 16 -5.51 -10.97 4.56
N GLN A 17 -5.96 -12.22 4.65
CA GLN A 17 -6.62 -12.70 5.85
C GLN A 17 -5.56 -12.96 6.93
N LYS A 18 -5.61 -12.17 7.99
CA LYS A 18 -4.70 -12.33 9.12
C LYS A 18 -5.10 -13.57 9.94
N LYS A 19 -4.41 -14.69 9.69
CA LYS A 19 -4.64 -15.97 10.40
C LYS A 19 -3.83 -16.10 11.69
N THR A 20 -2.84 -15.22 11.89
CA THR A 20 -1.91 -15.21 13.04
C THR A 20 -1.71 -13.79 13.57
N GLN A 21 -1.37 -13.62 14.85
CA GLN A 21 -1.17 -12.29 15.46
C GLN A 21 -0.04 -11.50 14.77
N ALA A 22 1.03 -12.19 14.37
CA ALA A 22 2.11 -11.63 13.57
C ALA A 22 1.75 -11.68 12.08
N THR A 23 2.06 -10.60 11.36
CA THR A 23 1.97 -10.58 9.89
C THR A 23 3.04 -11.50 9.30
N PRO A 24 2.70 -12.43 8.39
CA PRO A 24 3.68 -13.27 7.73
C PRO A 24 4.72 -12.44 6.97
N LYS A 25 6.01 -12.81 7.08
CA LYS A 25 7.10 -12.13 6.36
C LYS A 25 6.87 -12.12 4.85
N SER A 26 6.29 -13.18 4.30
CA SER A 26 5.93 -13.30 2.89
C SER A 26 4.97 -12.20 2.42
N ASP A 27 3.96 -11.85 3.23
CA ASP A 27 3.00 -10.80 2.90
C ASP A 27 3.64 -9.40 2.93
N ILE A 28 4.61 -9.19 3.82
CA ILE A 28 5.38 -7.94 3.91
C ILE A 28 6.26 -7.77 2.67
N GLU A 29 6.99 -8.80 2.27
CA GLU A 29 7.83 -8.76 1.07
C GLU A 29 7.00 -8.57 -0.21
N LEU A 30 5.83 -9.22 -0.29
CA LEU A 30 4.90 -9.05 -1.40
C LEU A 30 4.38 -7.60 -1.51
N ALA A 31 4.02 -6.99 -0.39
CA ALA A 31 3.60 -5.59 -0.37
C ALA A 31 4.73 -4.64 -0.81
N ARG A 32 5.97 -4.88 -0.37
CA ARG A 32 7.14 -4.09 -0.76
C ARG A 32 7.41 -4.17 -2.26
N SER A 33 7.35 -5.37 -2.84
CA SER A 33 7.53 -5.58 -4.28
C SER A 33 6.47 -4.82 -5.09
N ARG A 34 5.20 -4.90 -4.69
CA ARG A 34 4.10 -4.19 -5.36
C ARG A 34 4.22 -2.67 -5.24
N LEU A 35 4.67 -2.16 -4.09
CA LEU A 35 4.93 -0.73 -3.92
C LEU A 35 6.03 -0.25 -4.88
N ALA A 36 7.13 -0.99 -4.97
CA ALA A 36 8.23 -0.66 -5.89
C ALA A 36 7.76 -0.64 -7.36
N HIS A 37 6.90 -1.59 -7.74
CA HIS A 37 6.31 -1.62 -9.08
C HIS A 37 5.38 -0.42 -9.35
N LEU A 38 4.51 -0.07 -8.39
CA LEU A 38 3.63 1.10 -8.48
C LEU A 38 4.43 2.41 -8.62
N MET A 39 5.54 2.54 -7.88
CA MET A 39 6.42 3.71 -7.96
C MET A 39 7.18 3.78 -9.29
N LYS A 40 7.58 2.62 -9.86
CA LYS A 40 8.27 2.55 -11.15
C LYS A 40 7.35 2.91 -12.34
N GLY A 41 6.05 2.65 -12.23
CA GLY A 41 5.04 3.00 -13.24
C GLY A 41 4.55 4.44 -13.20
N LYS A 42 4.99 5.27 -12.23
CA LYS A 42 4.63 6.70 -12.10
C LYS A 42 5.57 7.65 -12.88
N LYS A 43 6.22 7.18 -13.94
CA LYS A 43 7.13 8.00 -14.76
C LYS A 43 6.39 8.71 -15.89
#